data_AF-L1JE07-F1
#
_entry.id   AF-L1JE07-F1
#
_cell.length_a   1.000
_cell.length_b   1.000
_cell.length_c   1.000
_cell.angle_alpha   90.00
_cell.angle_beta   90.00
_cell.angle_gamma   90.00
#
_symmetry.space_group_name_H-M   'P 1'
#
loop_
_entity.id
_entity.type
_entity.pdbx_description
1 polymer ?
#
loop_
_entity_poly.entity_id
_entity_poly.type
_entity_poly.pdbx_seq_one_letter_code
_entity_poly.pdbx_strand_id
1 'polypeptide(L)'
;MHASYVPHSLVEIQKGLQLEQDELRSINVSADIAYFASNCNSDFRQSWVKGLMEAIPVDSYGQCEKNKELPLHLLQLQQGPDEFALAVENTRDVDYVTEKMYEVLQAGAVPIYLGAPNWKVIFPLPSAVIDAAAFESPPR
;
A
#
# COMPACT_ATOMS: atom_id res chain seq x y z
N MET A 1 19.00 -49.75 12.09
CA MET A 1 18.73 -48.45 11.44
C MET A 1 17.99 -48.75 10.14
N HIS A 2 16.69 -48.49 10.06
CA HIS A 2 15.92 -48.63 8.82
C HIS A 2 15.78 -47.23 8.20
N ALA A 3 16.42 -47.01 7.05
CA ALA A 3 16.12 -45.84 6.23
C ALA A 3 14.78 -46.10 5.54
N SER A 4 13.77 -45.28 5.81
CA SER A 4 12.47 -45.41 5.15
C SER A 4 12.62 -44.99 3.69
N TYR A 5 12.32 -45.89 2.77
CA TYR A 5 12.34 -45.63 1.34
C TYR A 5 11.18 -44.70 0.98
N VAL A 6 11.49 -43.51 0.46
CA VAL A 6 10.50 -42.59 -0.11
C VAL A 6 10.53 -42.76 -1.64
N PRO A 7 9.42 -43.16 -2.27
CA PRO A 7 9.32 -43.28 -3.72
C PRO A 7 9.64 -41.96 -4.43
N HIS A 8 10.37 -42.05 -5.55
CA HIS A 8 10.76 -40.89 -6.36
C HIS A 8 9.54 -40.06 -6.81
N SER A 9 8.41 -40.70 -7.10
CA SER A 9 7.16 -40.02 -7.47
C SER A 9 6.60 -39.13 -6.37
N LEU A 10 6.74 -39.50 -5.09
CA LEU A 10 6.32 -38.66 -3.97
C LEU A 10 7.22 -37.42 -3.82
N VAL A 11 8.51 -37.56 -4.12
CA VAL A 11 9.46 -36.44 -4.11
C VAL A 11 9.14 -35.43 -5.23
N GLU A 12 8.76 -35.91 -6.42
CA GLU A 12 8.36 -35.04 -7.53
C GLU A 12 7.04 -34.33 -7.27
N ILE A 13 6.05 -35.03 -6.68
CA ILE A 13 4.77 -34.42 -6.26
C ILE A 13 5.01 -33.33 -5.21
N GLN A 14 5.87 -33.59 -4.21
CA GLN A 14 6.21 -32.58 -3.20
C GLN A 14 6.91 -31.36 -3.80
N LYS A 15 7.81 -31.56 -4.77
CA LYS A 15 8.45 -30.44 -5.48
C LYS A 15 7.44 -29.63 -6.30
N GLY A 16 6.48 -30.29 -6.97
CA GLY A 16 5.41 -29.61 -7.71
C GLY A 16 4.53 -28.75 -6.79
N LEU A 17 4.08 -29.31 -5.67
CA LEU A 17 3.32 -28.59 -4.64
C LEU A 17 4.09 -27.42 -4.04
N GLN A 18 5.40 -27.57 -3.82
CA GLN A 18 6.26 -26.50 -3.33
C GLN A 18 6.39 -25.38 -4.38
N LEU A 19 6.57 -25.73 -5.65
CA LEU A 19 6.65 -24.76 -6.75
C LEU A 19 5.33 -24.01 -6.95
N GLU A 20 4.17 -24.67 -6.85
CA GLU A 20 2.87 -24.00 -6.88
C GLU A 20 2.66 -23.10 -5.66
N GLN A 21 3.07 -23.51 -4.45
CA GLN A 21 3.02 -22.67 -3.25
C GLN A 21 3.96 -21.47 -3.33
N ASP A 22 5.15 -21.65 -3.92
CA ASP A 22 6.12 -20.60 -4.15
C ASP A 22 5.68 -19.66 -5.29
N GLU A 23 5.03 -20.17 -6.34
CA GLU A 23 4.37 -19.35 -7.37
C GLU A 23 3.21 -18.54 -6.77
N LEU A 24 2.35 -19.15 -5.95
CA LEU A 24 1.26 -18.46 -5.23
C LEU A 24 1.78 -17.41 -4.25
N ARG A 25 2.92 -17.67 -3.59
CA ARG A 25 3.64 -16.67 -2.78
C ARG A 25 4.27 -15.56 -3.65
N SER A 26 4.81 -15.92 -4.81
CA SER A 26 5.40 -14.96 -5.76
C SER A 26 4.35 -14.11 -6.46
N ILE A 27 3.09 -14.56 -6.48
CA ILE A 27 1.95 -13.85 -7.06
C ILE A 27 1.48 -12.69 -6.17
N ASN A 28 1.80 -12.62 -4.88
CA ASN A 28 1.58 -11.42 -4.05
C ASN A 28 2.26 -11.52 -2.68
N VAL A 29 3.46 -10.98 -2.53
CA VAL A 29 3.76 -10.25 -1.29
C VAL A 29 3.25 -8.83 -1.56
N SER A 30 1.99 -8.56 -1.17
CA SER A 30 1.46 -7.18 -1.18
C SER A 30 2.29 -6.35 -0.21
N ALA A 31 2.57 -5.10 -0.57
CA ALA A 31 3.00 -4.14 0.43
C ALA A 31 1.85 -3.90 1.41
N ASP A 32 2.14 -3.57 2.67
CA ASP A 32 1.06 -3.19 3.60
C ASP A 32 0.47 -1.79 3.27
N ILE A 33 1.06 -1.08 2.31
CA ILE A 33 0.73 0.32 1.97
C ILE A 33 0.40 0.44 0.48
N ALA A 34 -0.80 0.94 0.19
CA ALA A 34 -1.26 1.29 -1.15
C ALA A 34 -1.06 2.78 -1.50
N TYR A 35 -0.88 3.10 -2.77
CA TYR A 35 -0.91 4.47 -3.30
C TYR A 35 -1.74 4.58 -4.59
N PHE A 36 -2.69 5.52 -4.59
CA PHE A 36 -3.61 5.77 -5.69
C PHE A 36 -3.54 7.24 -6.12
N ALA A 37 -2.60 7.61 -7.00
CA ALA A 37 -2.57 8.95 -7.56
C ALA A 37 -2.36 8.95 -9.08
N SER A 38 -3.16 9.77 -9.77
CA SER A 38 -3.05 9.96 -11.22
C SER A 38 -2.65 11.38 -11.62
N ASN A 39 -2.83 12.37 -10.72
CA ASN A 39 -2.31 13.71 -10.96
C ASN A 39 -0.83 13.75 -10.57
N CYS A 40 0.09 13.80 -11.53
CA CYS A 40 1.51 13.82 -11.18
C CYS A 40 2.10 15.23 -11.02
N ASN A 41 1.27 16.27 -11.06
CA ASN A 41 1.66 17.68 -10.99
C ASN A 41 1.74 18.18 -9.53
N SER A 42 2.63 17.58 -8.73
CA SER A 42 2.93 18.02 -7.36
C SER A 42 4.33 17.57 -6.97
N ASP A 43 5.33 18.44 -7.09
CA ASP A 43 6.72 18.11 -6.72
C ASP A 43 6.83 17.69 -5.25
N PHE A 44 6.06 18.33 -4.38
CA PHE A 44 5.96 17.99 -2.97
C PHE A 44 5.51 16.53 -2.76
N ARG A 45 4.37 16.13 -3.34
CA ARG A 45 3.87 14.77 -3.17
C ARG A 45 4.82 13.76 -3.78
N GLN A 46 5.30 14.01 -5.00
CA GLN A 46 6.15 13.03 -5.68
C GLN A 46 7.48 12.82 -4.98
N SER A 47 8.13 13.90 -4.53
CA SER A 47 9.38 13.76 -3.78
C SER A 47 9.18 13.01 -2.46
N TRP A 48 8.09 13.28 -1.74
CA TRP A 48 7.80 12.60 -0.48
C TRP A 48 7.46 11.12 -0.68
N VAL A 49 6.57 10.80 -1.62
CA VAL A 49 6.18 9.41 -1.91
C VAL A 49 7.38 8.60 -2.41
N LYS A 50 8.22 9.15 -3.29
CA LYS A 50 9.45 8.47 -3.72
C LYS A 50 10.38 8.16 -2.55
N GLY A 51 10.62 9.14 -1.68
CA GLY A 51 11.46 8.93 -0.49
C GLY A 51 10.89 7.85 0.44
N LEU A 52 9.56 7.76 0.56
CA LEU A 52 8.90 6.67 1.29
C LEU A 52 9.11 5.31 0.59
N MET A 53 8.96 5.25 -0.73
CA MET A 53 9.13 4.03 -1.52
C MET A 53 10.57 3.49 -1.53
N GLU A 54 11.56 4.36 -1.33
CA GLU A 54 12.96 3.95 -1.14
C GLU A 54 13.18 3.24 0.21
N ALA A 55 12.35 3.56 1.21
CA ALA A 55 12.48 3.09 2.58
C ALA A 55 11.66 1.82 2.87
N ILE A 56 10.44 1.79 2.36
CA ILE A 56 9.46 0.73 2.62
C ILE A 56 8.71 0.39 1.34
N PRO A 57 8.31 -0.88 1.15
CA PRO A 57 7.47 -1.26 0.02
C PRO A 57 6.15 -0.50 0.03
N VAL A 58 5.75 0.02 -1.13
CA VAL A 58 4.44 0.64 -1.37
C VAL A 58 3.94 0.14 -2.71
N ASP A 59 2.71 -0.36 -2.75
CA ASP A 59 2.04 -0.77 -3.97
C ASP A 59 1.33 0.44 -4.59
N SER A 60 1.83 0.92 -5.72
CA SER A 60 1.29 2.06 -6.44
C SER A 60 0.51 1.61 -7.67
N TYR A 61 -0.78 1.90 -7.64
CA TYR A 61 -1.77 1.48 -8.64
C TYR A 61 -2.21 2.62 -9.57
N GLY A 62 -1.90 3.86 -9.20
CA GLY A 62 -2.22 5.06 -9.98
C GLY A 62 -1.33 5.25 -11.20
N GLN A 63 -1.37 6.44 -11.82
CA GLN A 63 -0.42 6.79 -12.90
C GLN A 63 0.94 7.24 -12.36
N CYS A 64 0.99 7.77 -11.14
CA CYS A 64 2.22 8.28 -10.53
C CYS A 64 2.94 7.17 -9.77
N GLU A 65 4.26 7.06 -9.96
CA GLU A 65 5.10 6.02 -9.33
C GLU A 65 4.57 4.60 -9.51
N LYS A 66 3.84 4.34 -10.61
CA LYS A 66 3.14 3.07 -10.83
C LYS A 66 4.13 1.91 -10.82
N ASN A 67 3.88 0.93 -9.97
CA ASN A 67 4.70 -0.29 -9.88
C ASN A 67 3.87 -1.57 -9.83
N LYS A 68 2.54 -1.47 -9.68
CA LYS A 68 1.64 -2.62 -9.60
C LYS A 68 0.35 -2.35 -10.37
N GLU A 69 -0.20 -3.43 -10.94
CA GLU A 69 -1.54 -3.38 -11.54
C GLU A 69 -2.58 -3.71 -10.47
N LEU A 70 -3.67 -2.94 -10.44
CA LEU A 70 -4.74 -3.16 -9.48
C LEU A 70 -5.57 -4.37 -9.92
N PRO A 71 -5.72 -5.41 -9.08
CA PRO A 71 -6.57 -6.54 -9.41
C PRO A 71 -8.03 -6.11 -9.67
N LEU A 72 -8.59 -6.54 -10.80
CA LEU A 72 -9.95 -6.20 -11.24
C LEU A 72 -11.04 -6.48 -10.20
N HIS A 73 -10.89 -7.51 -9.37
CA HIS A 73 -11.87 -7.86 -8.35
C HIS A 73 -11.94 -6.82 -7.22
N LEU A 74 -10.82 -6.18 -6.86
CA LEU A 74 -10.79 -5.15 -5.82
C LEU A 74 -11.47 -3.85 -6.30
N LEU A 75 -11.28 -3.50 -7.57
CA LEU A 75 -12.00 -2.41 -8.23
C LEU A 75 -13.52 -2.59 -8.12
N GLN A 76 -14.02 -3.82 -8.26
CA GLN A 76 -15.45 -4.12 -8.20
C GLN A 76 -16.02 -4.01 -6.78
N LEU A 77 -15.23 -4.35 -5.77
CA LEU A 77 -15.65 -4.33 -4.36
C LEU A 77 -15.40 -2.99 -3.66
N GLN A 78 -14.74 -2.04 -4.34
CA GLN A 78 -14.27 -0.77 -3.77
C GLN A 78 -13.44 -0.99 -2.49
N GLN A 79 -12.69 -2.09 -2.43
CA GLN A 79 -11.86 -2.43 -1.28
C GLN A 79 -10.40 -2.08 -1.57
N GLY A 80 -9.69 -1.67 -0.52
CA GLY A 80 -8.24 -1.52 -0.55
C GLY A 80 -7.56 -2.89 -0.63
N PRO A 81 -6.54 -3.06 -1.48
CA PRO A 81 -5.69 -4.25 -1.47
C PRO A 81 -4.90 -4.42 -0.17
N ASP A 82 -4.58 -3.30 0.49
CA ASP A 82 -3.58 -3.25 1.55
C ASP A 82 -4.15 -2.63 2.85
N GLU A 83 -3.51 -2.90 3.99
CA GLU A 83 -3.98 -2.48 5.32
C GLU A 83 -3.96 -0.95 5.50
N PHE A 84 -2.99 -0.29 4.88
CA PHE A 84 -2.79 1.16 4.89
C PHE A 84 -2.87 1.72 3.48
N ALA A 85 -3.26 2.98 3.34
CA ALA A 85 -3.15 3.67 2.06
C ALA A 85 -2.76 5.14 2.23
N LEU A 86 -1.96 5.63 1.29
CA LEU A 86 -1.47 7.00 1.27
C LEU A 86 -2.58 7.98 0.87
N ALA A 87 -2.94 8.86 1.80
CA ALA A 87 -3.86 9.98 1.59
C ALA A 87 -3.07 11.29 1.47
N VAL A 88 -2.22 11.40 0.44
CA VAL A 88 -1.30 12.55 0.27
C VAL A 88 -1.90 13.60 -0.67
N GLU A 89 -2.05 14.82 -0.16
CA GLU A 89 -2.58 15.95 -0.92
C GLU A 89 -1.61 16.47 -1.98
N ASN A 90 -2.14 17.20 -2.98
CA ASN A 90 -1.30 17.84 -3.99
C ASN A 90 -0.46 18.98 -3.39
N THR A 91 -0.92 19.62 -2.32
CA THR A 91 -0.25 20.73 -1.62
C THR A 91 -0.39 20.56 -0.11
N ARG A 92 0.31 21.39 0.67
CA ARG A 92 0.19 21.45 2.15
C ARG A 92 -0.53 22.70 2.62
N ASP A 93 -1.46 23.20 1.82
CA ASP A 93 -2.14 24.45 2.13
C ASP A 93 -3.04 24.29 3.35
N VAL A 94 -3.12 25.35 4.16
CA VAL A 94 -4.04 25.41 5.30
C VAL A 94 -5.46 25.20 4.80
N ASP A 95 -6.24 24.42 5.53
CA ASP A 95 -7.63 24.06 5.19
C ASP A 95 -7.81 23.15 3.95
N TYR A 96 -6.73 22.77 3.26
CA TYR A 96 -6.79 21.90 2.09
C TYR A 96 -6.85 20.41 2.47
N VAL A 97 -8.01 19.99 2.97
CA VAL A 97 -8.36 18.59 3.25
C VAL A 97 -9.40 18.14 2.25
N THR A 98 -9.13 17.09 1.47
CA THR A 98 -10.06 16.60 0.45
C THR A 98 -10.62 15.21 0.76
N GLU A 99 -11.26 14.57 -0.22
CA GLU A 99 -11.85 13.24 -0.17
C GLU A 99 -10.87 12.11 0.22
N LYS A 100 -9.56 12.29 0.04
CA LYS A 100 -8.57 11.19 0.08
C LYS A 100 -8.61 10.38 1.37
N MET A 101 -8.71 11.02 2.54
CA MET A 101 -8.82 10.28 3.80
C MET A 101 -10.12 9.48 3.89
N TYR A 102 -11.24 10.04 3.39
CA TYR A 102 -12.53 9.37 3.39
C TYR A 102 -12.56 8.19 2.43
N GLU A 103 -11.96 8.32 1.25
CA GLU A 103 -11.85 7.23 0.26
C GLU A 103 -11.06 6.06 0.82
N VAL A 104 -9.94 6.33 1.52
CA VAL A 104 -9.15 5.27 2.16
C VAL A 104 -9.95 4.55 3.25
N LEU A 105 -10.64 5.29 4.12
CA LEU A 105 -11.49 4.70 5.15
C LEU A 105 -12.66 3.91 4.55
N GLN A 106 -13.27 4.41 3.47
CA GLN A 106 -14.35 3.74 2.76
C GLN A 106 -13.87 2.43 2.13
N ALA A 107 -12.62 2.39 1.67
CA ALA A 107 -11.97 1.21 1.13
C ALA A 107 -11.55 0.19 2.21
N GLY A 108 -11.80 0.47 3.49
CA GLY A 108 -11.48 -0.43 4.61
C GLY A 108 -10.02 -0.38 5.07
N ALA A 109 -9.25 0.61 4.63
CA ALA A 109 -7.84 0.79 4.99
C ALA A 109 -7.63 1.98 5.93
N VAL A 110 -6.47 2.01 6.60
CA VAL A 110 -6.07 3.11 7.49
C VAL A 110 -5.32 4.18 6.68
N PRO A 111 -5.80 5.45 6.66
CA PRO A 111 -5.14 6.52 5.93
C PRO A 111 -3.83 6.96 6.59
N ILE A 112 -2.77 7.02 5.78
CA ILE A 112 -1.52 7.74 6.08
C ILE A 112 -1.61 9.10 5.41
N TYR A 113 -1.94 10.14 6.18
CA TYR A 113 -2.24 11.47 5.66
C TYR A 113 -1.03 12.39 5.68
N LEU A 114 -0.85 13.12 4.58
CA LEU A 114 0.07 14.25 4.50
C LEU A 114 -0.53 15.34 3.62
N GLY A 115 -0.75 16.52 4.19
CA GLY A 115 -1.38 17.66 3.51
C GLY A 115 -1.46 18.88 4.39
N ALA A 116 -2.67 19.40 4.59
CA ALA A 116 -2.94 20.59 5.41
C ALA A 116 -2.40 20.43 6.84
N PRO A 117 -1.63 21.39 7.37
CA PRO A 117 -1.03 21.28 8.71
C PRO A 117 -2.08 21.30 9.85
N ASN A 118 -3.28 21.82 9.58
CA ASN A 118 -4.37 21.90 10.54
C ASN A 118 -5.47 20.85 10.32
N TRP A 119 -5.20 19.78 9.56
CA TRP A 119 -6.20 18.78 9.20
C TRP A 119 -6.96 18.19 10.41
N LYS A 120 -6.32 18.08 11.58
CA LYS A 120 -6.92 17.53 12.82
C LYS A 120 -8.12 18.33 13.35
N VAL A 121 -8.23 19.62 13.02
CA VAL A 121 -9.40 20.43 13.41
C VAL A 121 -10.53 20.38 12.38
N ILE A 122 -10.24 19.84 11.19
CA ILE A 122 -11.15 19.78 10.05
C ILE A 122 -11.74 18.38 9.93
N PHE A 123 -10.91 17.36 10.09
CA PHE A 123 -11.30 15.97 9.93
C PHE A 123 -11.98 15.44 11.20
N PRO A 124 -13.16 14.78 11.09
CA PRO A 124 -13.98 14.42 12.25
C PRO A 124 -13.42 13.27 13.08
N LEU A 125 -12.50 12.45 12.54
CA LEU A 125 -11.97 11.24 13.19
C LEU A 125 -10.44 11.20 13.16
N PRO A 126 -9.73 12.15 13.81
CA PRO A 126 -8.27 12.23 13.71
C PRO A 126 -7.55 11.02 14.32
N SER A 127 -8.19 10.28 15.23
CA SER A 127 -7.65 9.05 15.81
C SER A 127 -7.63 7.86 14.84
N ALA A 128 -8.37 7.95 13.71
CA ALA A 128 -8.42 6.91 12.68
C ALA A 128 -7.39 7.13 11.57
N VAL A 129 -6.51 8.13 11.70
CA VAL A 129 -5.57 8.56 10.65
C VAL A 129 -4.16 8.59 11.21
N ILE A 130 -3.20 8.06 10.45
CA ILE A 130 -1.78 8.20 10.73
C ILE A 130 -1.30 9.55 10.17
N ASP A 131 -0.81 10.42 11.05
CA ASP A 131 -0.24 11.71 10.69
C ASP A 131 1.20 11.56 10.20
N ALA A 132 1.42 11.54 8.88
CA ALA A 132 2.76 11.38 8.34
C ALA A 132 3.71 12.53 8.73
N ALA A 133 3.17 13.74 8.98
CA ALA A 133 3.97 14.88 9.41
C ALA A 133 4.47 14.77 10.86
N ALA A 134 3.98 13.79 11.64
CA ALA A 134 4.44 13.54 13.01
C ALA A 134 5.77 12.77 13.08
N PHE A 135 6.29 12.26 11.95
CA PHE A 135 7.53 11.48 11.89
C PHE A 135 8.66 12.29 11.23
N GLU A 136 9.87 12.20 11.77
CA GLU A 136 11.05 12.88 11.25
C GLU A 136 11.57 12.20 9.97
N SER A 137 11.16 12.72 8.80
CA SER A 137 11.45 12.18 7.45
C SER A 137 10.98 10.73 7.22
N PRO A 138 10.72 10.30 5.97
CA PRO A 138 10.50 8.88 5.71
C PRO A 138 11.71 8.09 6.26
N PRO A 139 11.50 6.88 6.83
CA PRO A 139 12.58 6.06 7.38
C PRO A 139 13.73 5.99 6.36
N ARG A 140 14.99 6.08 6.78
CA ARG A 140 16.13 5.87 5.89
C ARG A 140 16.63 4.43 5.99
#